data_AF-A0A3P7J8I9-F1
#
_entry.id   AF-A0A3P7J8I9-F1
#
_cell.length_a   1.000
_cell.length_b   1.000
_cell.length_c   1.000
_cell.angle_alpha   90.00
_cell.angle_beta   90.00
_cell.angle_gamma   90.00
#
_symmetry.space_group_name_H-M   'P 1'
#
loop_
_entity.id
_entity.type
_entity.pdbx_description
1 polymer ?
#
loop_
_entity_poly.entity_id
_entity_poly.type
_entity_poly.pdbx_seq_one_letter_code
_entity_poly.pdbx_strand_id
1 'polypeptide(L)'
;MHLDYLAYGPYAAYNKMVTSVDQILAGEHPRARQGREQNIEELRNNSRMTAWRRKSSVVPVIVAGDFNCPSHLDWTVEMKDKHGNWSVTWPATKMMADMKFIDSFREVHPDINAQPGKHF
;
A
#
# COMPACT_ATOMS: atom_id res chain seq x y z
N MET A 1 -1.44 -1.41 -13.33
CA MET A 1 -0.91 -2.65 -12.71
C MET A 1 -1.97 -3.24 -11.80
N HIS A 2 -1.94 -4.55 -11.55
CA HIS A 2 -2.81 -5.19 -10.56
C HIS A 2 -1.90 -5.96 -9.61
N LEU A 3 -1.98 -5.62 -8.33
CA LEU A 3 -1.34 -6.38 -7.27
C LEU A 3 -2.27 -7.50 -6.82
N ASP A 4 -1.69 -8.53 -6.22
CA ASP A 4 -2.45 -9.66 -5.70
C ASP A 4 -3.70 -9.26 -4.89
N TYR A 5 -4.84 -9.88 -5.21
CA TYR A 5 -6.14 -9.55 -4.64
C TYR A 5 -6.53 -10.43 -3.45
N LEU A 6 -5.79 -11.51 -3.21
CA LEU A 6 -6.12 -12.51 -2.19
C LEU A 6 -5.73 -12.04 -0.79
N ALA A 7 -6.52 -12.41 0.22
CA ALA A 7 -6.30 -12.04 1.63
C ALA A 7 -6.13 -10.52 1.84
N TYR A 8 -7.20 -9.77 1.56
CA TYR A 8 -7.23 -8.32 1.77
C TYR A 8 -7.14 -7.97 3.27
N GLY A 9 -6.05 -7.33 3.67
CA GLY A 9 -5.73 -7.08 5.07
C GLY A 9 -6.80 -6.28 5.84
N PRO A 10 -7.44 -5.26 5.25
CA PRO A 10 -8.51 -4.54 5.95
C PRO A 10 -9.67 -5.42 6.40
N TYR A 11 -10.03 -6.47 5.65
CA TYR A 11 -11.06 -7.41 6.11
C TYR A 11 -10.61 -8.18 7.36
N ALA A 12 -9.32 -8.48 7.48
CA ALA A 12 -8.77 -9.10 8.68
C ALA A 12 -8.77 -8.13 9.88
N ALA A 13 -8.50 -6.84 9.67
CA ALA A 13 -8.48 -5.84 10.74
C ALA A 13 -9.83 -5.69 11.47
N TYR A 14 -10.95 -5.94 10.78
CA TYR A 14 -12.30 -5.91 11.36
C TYR A 14 -12.75 -7.27 11.93
N ASN A 15 -11.96 -8.32 11.79
CA ASN A 15 -12.28 -9.63 12.33
C ASN A 15 -11.87 -9.73 13.80
N LYS A 16 -12.84 -10.02 14.68
CA LYS A 16 -12.63 -10.13 16.14
C LYS A 16 -11.69 -11.27 16.57
N MET A 17 -11.39 -12.20 15.68
CA MET A 17 -10.43 -13.29 15.95
C MET A 17 -8.98 -12.88 15.65
N VAL A 18 -8.76 -11.73 15.00
CA VAL A 18 -7.41 -11.22 14.72
C VAL A 18 -6.86 -10.55 15.97
N THR A 19 -5.68 -10.99 16.39
CA THR A 19 -4.99 -10.55 17.60
C THR A 19 -3.60 -10.01 17.34
N SER A 20 -3.09 -10.09 16.11
CA SER A 20 -1.79 -9.53 15.72
C SER A 20 -1.79 -8.88 14.33
N VAL A 21 -0.88 -7.93 14.13
CA VAL A 21 -0.66 -7.28 12.83
C VAL A 21 -0.18 -8.28 11.77
N ASP A 22 0.57 -9.31 12.15
CA ASP A 22 1.04 -10.35 11.22
C ASP A 22 -0.13 -11.08 10.54
N GLN A 23 -1.26 -11.26 11.23
CA GLN A 23 -2.46 -11.84 10.64
C GLN A 23 -3.09 -10.90 9.62
N ILE A 24 -3.02 -9.58 9.85
CA ILE A 24 -3.48 -8.55 8.91
C ILE A 24 -2.59 -8.50 7.67
N LEU A 25 -1.28 -8.66 7.84
CA LEU A 25 -0.28 -8.62 6.77
C LEU A 25 -0.10 -9.94 6.02
N ALA A 26 -0.86 -11.00 6.36
CA ALA A 26 -0.69 -12.32 5.77
C ALA A 26 -0.83 -12.33 4.22
N GLY A 27 -1.64 -11.42 3.67
CA GLY A 27 -1.78 -11.26 2.21
C GLY A 27 -0.69 -10.42 1.55
N GLU A 28 0.07 -9.64 2.31
CA GLU A 28 1.18 -8.85 1.80
C GLU A 28 2.38 -9.74 1.46
N HIS A 29 2.63 -10.75 2.31
CA HIS A 29 3.73 -11.71 2.16
C HIS A 29 3.30 -13.18 2.41
N PRO A 30 2.51 -13.77 1.50
CA PRO A 30 2.06 -15.16 1.63
C PRO A 30 3.21 -16.14 1.37
N ARG A 31 3.19 -17.30 2.04
CA ARG A 31 4.26 -18.31 1.94
C ARG A 31 4.28 -19.12 0.64
N ALA A 32 3.13 -19.27 -0.01
CA ALA A 32 2.93 -20.23 -1.11
C ALA A 32 2.79 -19.57 -2.50
N ARG A 33 2.83 -18.24 -2.58
CA ARG A 33 2.65 -17.46 -3.80
C ARG A 33 3.26 -16.07 -3.64
N GLN A 34 3.26 -15.28 -4.70
CA GLN A 34 3.64 -13.87 -4.62
C GLN A 34 2.49 -13.03 -4.03
N GLY A 35 2.80 -12.22 -3.03
CA GLY A 35 1.90 -11.21 -2.47
C GLY A 35 2.19 -9.82 -3.01
N ARG A 36 1.51 -8.82 -2.42
CA ARG A 36 1.60 -7.42 -2.86
C ARG A 36 2.99 -6.84 -2.65
N GLU A 37 3.68 -7.23 -1.58
CA GLU A 37 5.06 -6.81 -1.32
C GLU A 37 6.00 -7.32 -2.42
N GLN A 38 5.93 -8.63 -2.74
CA GLN A 38 6.77 -9.21 -3.80
C GLN A 38 6.49 -8.59 -5.17
N ASN A 39 5.23 -8.31 -5.50
CA ASN A 39 4.87 -7.64 -6.75
C ASN A 39 5.48 -6.22 -6.86
N ILE A 40 5.54 -5.46 -5.77
CA ILE A 40 6.21 -4.14 -5.75
C ILE A 40 7.73 -4.29 -5.78
N GLU A 41 8.29 -5.33 -5.15
CA GLU A 41 9.73 -5.62 -5.25
C GLU A 41 10.13 -5.98 -6.69
N GLU A 42 9.30 -6.72 -7.43
CA GLU A 42 9.52 -6.96 -8.86
C GLU A 42 9.49 -5.67 -9.67
N LEU A 43 8.53 -4.78 -9.39
CA LEU A 43 8.46 -3.46 -10.03
C LEU A 43 9.73 -2.65 -9.74
N ARG A 44 10.20 -2.66 -8.49
CA ARG A 44 11.41 -1.97 -8.04
C ARG A 44 12.65 -2.48 -8.76
N ASN A 45 12.79 -3.80 -8.88
CA ASN A 45 13.93 -4.46 -9.50
C ASN A 45 13.85 -4.51 -11.04
N ASN A 46 12.73 -4.09 -11.63
CA ASN A 46 12.59 -3.99 -13.06
C ASN A 46 13.56 -2.93 -13.63
N SER A 47 14.41 -3.34 -14.58
CA SER A 47 15.44 -2.48 -15.17
C SER A 47 14.86 -1.29 -15.94
N ARG A 48 13.69 -1.46 -16.60
CA ARG A 48 13.00 -0.36 -17.29
C ARG A 48 12.42 0.63 -16.29
N MET A 49 11.78 0.15 -15.23
CA MET A 49 11.28 1.01 -14.16
C MET A 49 12.41 1.83 -13.52
N THR A 50 13.55 1.19 -13.24
CA THR A 50 14.74 1.88 -12.74
C THR A 50 15.23 2.96 -13.71
N ALA A 51 15.29 2.66 -15.01
CA ALA A 51 15.70 3.63 -16.03
C ALA A 51 14.72 4.80 -16.15
N TRP A 52 13.41 4.55 -16.09
CA TRP A 52 12.38 5.59 -16.15
C TRP A 52 12.43 6.49 -14.92
N ARG A 53 12.55 5.92 -13.72
CA ARG A 53 12.68 6.69 -12.47
C ARG A 53 13.88 7.63 -12.48
N ARG A 54 15.02 7.21 -13.04
CA ARG A 54 16.21 8.08 -13.20
C ARG A 54 15.99 9.29 -14.11
N LYS A 55 15.03 9.21 -15.04
CA LYS A 55 14.67 10.30 -15.98
C LYS A 55 13.39 11.03 -15.58
N SER A 56 12.86 10.75 -14.39
CA SER A 56 11.54 11.24 -13.94
C SER A 56 11.43 12.76 -13.83
N SER A 57 12.56 13.46 -13.65
CA SER A 57 12.61 14.93 -13.66
C SER A 57 12.36 15.56 -15.03
N VAL A 58 12.48 14.78 -16.11
CA VAL A 58 12.25 15.23 -17.50
C VAL A 58 10.96 14.63 -18.04
N VAL A 59 10.74 13.33 -17.82
CA VAL A 59 9.53 12.62 -18.22
C VAL A 59 8.89 12.00 -16.98
N PRO A 60 7.78 12.56 -16.47
CA PRO A 60 7.11 12.03 -15.29
C PRO A 60 6.71 10.57 -15.46
N VAL A 61 6.84 9.79 -14.39
CA VAL A 61 6.42 8.38 -14.35
C VAL A 61 5.19 8.27 -13.48
N ILE A 62 4.09 7.80 -14.06
CA ILE A 62 2.84 7.54 -13.34
C ILE A 62 2.69 6.03 -13.19
N VAL A 63 2.49 5.59 -11.95
CA VAL A 63 2.14 4.21 -11.64
C VAL A 63 0.73 4.20 -11.10
N ALA A 64 -0.16 3.52 -11.82
CA ALA A 64 -1.58 3.46 -11.49
C ALA A 64 -2.14 2.05 -11.72
N GLY A 65 -3.24 1.77 -11.03
CA GLY A 65 -4.00 0.53 -11.11
C GLY A 65 -4.51 0.11 -9.75
N ASP A 66 -4.92 -1.15 -9.64
CA ASP A 66 -5.46 -1.69 -8.40
C ASP A 66 -4.36 -2.35 -7.57
N PHE A 67 -4.06 -1.72 -6.44
CA PHE A 67 -3.00 -2.15 -5.54
C PHE A 67 -3.49 -3.18 -4.52
N ASN A 68 -4.81 -3.38 -4.37
CA ASN A 68 -5.38 -4.24 -3.33
C ASN A 68 -4.79 -4.06 -1.92
N CYS A 69 -4.18 -2.91 -1.64
CA CYS A 69 -3.65 -2.56 -0.34
C CYS A 69 -3.98 -1.08 -0.06
N PRO A 70 -4.27 -0.73 1.20
CA PRO A 70 -4.45 0.67 1.56
C PRO A 70 -3.16 1.49 1.47
N SER A 71 -3.32 2.81 1.53
CA SER A 71 -2.18 3.71 1.70
C SER A 71 -1.61 3.56 3.11
N HIS A 72 -0.29 3.42 3.22
CA HIS A 72 0.44 3.49 4.49
C HIS A 72 0.26 4.84 5.21
N LEU A 73 -0.19 5.88 4.50
CA LEU A 73 -0.49 7.20 5.05
C LEU A 73 -1.86 7.26 5.74
N ASP A 74 -2.75 6.29 5.48
CA ASP A 74 -4.12 6.29 5.98
C ASP A 74 -4.31 5.46 7.27
N TRP A 75 -3.42 4.50 7.52
CA TRP A 75 -3.51 3.54 8.64
C TRP A 75 -2.62 3.94 9.82
N THR A 76 -2.68 5.22 10.20
CA THR A 76 -1.90 5.82 11.29
C THR A 76 -2.52 5.54 12.66
N VAL A 77 -1.77 5.83 13.73
CA VAL A 77 -2.25 5.74 15.11
C VAL A 77 -3.44 6.68 15.36
N GLU A 78 -3.45 7.85 14.72
CA GLU A 78 -4.53 8.84 14.83
C GLU A 78 -5.85 8.32 14.26
N MET A 79 -5.80 7.51 13.20
CA MET A 79 -6.96 6.98 12.49
C MET A 79 -7.32 5.55 12.88
N LYS A 80 -6.68 4.97 13.91
CA LYS A 80 -6.85 3.55 14.25
C LYS A 80 -8.29 3.20 14.63
N ASP A 81 -9.03 4.14 15.22
CA ASP A 81 -10.44 3.98 15.59
C ASP A 81 -11.33 3.68 14.37
N LYS A 82 -10.93 4.20 13.20
CA LYS A 82 -11.55 3.96 11.89
C LYS A 82 -11.01 2.73 11.17
N HIS A 83 -10.08 1.97 11.79
CA HIS A 83 -9.39 0.82 11.19
C HIS A 83 -9.38 -0.41 12.11
N GLY A 84 -10.46 -0.62 12.87
CA GLY A 84 -10.58 -1.77 13.78
C GLY A 84 -9.62 -1.70 14.98
N ASN A 85 -9.22 -0.50 15.39
CA ASN A 85 -8.20 -0.20 16.41
C ASN A 85 -6.77 -0.60 16.03
N TRP A 86 -6.48 -0.78 14.74
CA TRP A 86 -5.15 -1.08 14.23
C TRP A 86 -4.48 0.12 13.56
N SER A 87 -3.17 0.23 13.74
CA SER A 87 -2.30 1.02 12.87
C SER A 87 -1.38 0.05 12.14
N VAL A 88 -1.31 0.17 10.82
CA VAL A 88 -0.64 -0.79 9.94
C VAL A 88 0.15 -0.04 8.88
N THR A 89 1.44 -0.31 8.81
CA THR A 89 2.29 0.14 7.71
C THR A 89 2.17 -0.87 6.57
N TRP A 90 1.38 -0.55 5.55
CA TRP A 90 1.22 -1.39 4.36
C TRP A 90 2.52 -1.46 3.54
N PRO A 91 3.17 -2.64 3.42
CA PRO A 91 4.49 -2.75 2.79
C PRO A 91 4.50 -2.28 1.35
N ALA A 92 3.52 -2.67 0.54
CA ALA A 92 3.45 -2.32 -0.88
C ALA A 92 3.43 -0.80 -1.12
N THR A 93 2.55 -0.05 -0.45
CA THR A 93 2.49 1.42 -0.61
C THR A 93 3.66 2.12 0.09
N LYS A 94 4.21 1.56 1.17
CA LYS A 94 5.42 2.07 1.82
C LYS A 94 6.64 1.98 0.90
N MET A 95 6.80 0.86 0.19
CA MET A 95 7.88 0.66 -0.77
C MET A 95 7.80 1.62 -1.97
N MET A 96 6.58 1.97 -2.41
CA MET A 96 6.40 3.00 -3.43
C MET A 96 6.93 4.37 -2.96
N ALA A 97 6.63 4.75 -1.72
CA ALA A 97 7.19 5.96 -1.12
C ALA A 97 8.73 5.89 -1.00
N ASP A 98 9.29 4.73 -0.66
CA ASP A 98 10.74 4.52 -0.63
C ASP A 98 11.38 4.64 -2.01
N MET A 99 10.65 4.27 -3.06
CA MET A 99 11.00 4.53 -4.45
C MET A 99 10.81 6.00 -4.89
N LYS A 100 10.43 6.90 -3.98
CA LYS A 100 10.15 8.33 -4.22
C LYS A 100 8.93 8.59 -5.11
N PHE A 101 8.02 7.61 -5.20
CA PHE A 101 6.68 7.91 -5.71
C PHE A 101 5.88 8.68 -4.66
N ILE A 102 5.00 9.53 -5.14
CA ILE A 102 4.09 10.35 -4.33
C ILE A 102 2.69 9.75 -4.49
N ASP A 103 1.99 9.56 -3.38
CA ASP A 103 0.58 9.22 -3.39
C ASP A 103 -0.22 10.46 -3.83
N SER A 104 -0.63 10.47 -5.10
CA SER A 104 -1.30 11.63 -5.70
C SER A 104 -2.60 12.01 -4.99
N PHE A 105 -3.30 11.05 -4.36
CA PHE A 105 -4.52 11.37 -3.61
C PHE A 105 -4.17 12.15 -2.34
N ARG A 106 -3.12 11.75 -1.64
CA ARG A 106 -2.67 12.41 -0.41
C ARG A 106 -1.97 13.74 -0.66
N GLU A 107 -1.35 13.90 -1.83
CA GLU A 107 -0.81 15.20 -2.26
C GLU A 107 -1.93 16.25 -2.40
N VAL A 108 -3.07 15.86 -2.97
CA VAL A 108 -4.23 16.76 -3.16
C VAL A 108 -5.08 16.85 -1.89
N HIS A 109 -5.14 15.78 -1.10
CA HIS A 109 -5.95 15.65 0.11
C HIS A 109 -5.08 15.25 1.31
N PRO A 110 -4.27 16.18 1.85
CA PRO A 110 -3.30 15.88 2.90
C PRO A 110 -3.95 15.61 4.26
N ASP A 111 -5.15 16.15 4.51
CA ASP A 111 -5.89 15.92 5.75
C ASP A 111 -6.63 14.57 5.69
N ILE A 112 -6.08 13.59 6.40
CA ILE A 112 -6.62 12.24 6.54
C ILE A 112 -7.98 12.22 7.26
N ASN A 113 -8.27 13.19 8.12
CA ASN A 113 -9.54 13.29 8.84
C ASN A 113 -10.64 13.86 7.95
N ALA A 114 -10.33 14.90 7.18
CA ALA A 114 -11.27 15.50 6.24
C ALA A 114 -11.63 14.54 5.11
N GLN A 115 -10.63 13.84 4.55
CA GLN A 115 -10.80 12.92 3.43
C GLN A 115 -10.09 11.59 3.69
N PRO A 116 -10.73 10.66 4.40
CA PRO A 116 -10.17 9.33 4.60
C PRO A 116 -10.07 8.59 3.26
N GLY A 117 -9.01 7.78 3.11
CA GLY A 117 -8.77 7.00 1.91
C GLY A 117 -9.88 5.95 1.82
N LYS A 118 -10.84 6.14 0.92
CA LYS A 118 -11.93 5.18 0.73
C LYS A 118 -11.43 4.08 -0.19
N HIS A 119 -11.32 2.87 0.36
CA HIS A 119 -11.08 1.67 -0.42
C HIS A 119 -12.42 0.92 -0.50
N PHE A 120 -12.92 0.71 -1.72
CA PHE A 120 -14.18 -0.01 -1.99
C PHE A 120 -13.93 -1.53 -2.02
#